data_AF-A0AAD7HV13-F1
#
_entry.id   AF-A0AAD7HV13-F1
#
_cell.length_a   1.000
_cell.length_b   1.000
_cell.length_c   1.000
_cell.angle_alpha   90.00
_cell.angle_beta   90.00
_cell.angle_gamma   90.00
#
_symmetry.space_group_name_H-M   'P 1'
#
loop_
_entity.id
_entity.type
_entity.pdbx_description
1 polymer ?
#
loop_
_entity_poly.entity_id
_entity_poly.type
_entity_poly.pdbx_seq_one_letter_code
_entity_poly.pdbx_strand_id
1 'polypeptide(L)' 'MLQDLKHALKTFRNNLFSGARLLALGSYTAIYAHIREMAFEDGSPLFHRDVEKLDRQDNNAAARLFS' A
#
# COMPACT_ATOMS: atom_id res chain seq x y z
N MET A 1 -17.50 11.82 12.79
CA MET A 1 -16.16 11.21 12.96
C MET A 1 -15.42 11.36 11.66
N LEU A 2 -14.63 12.44 11.50
CA LEU A 2 -13.80 12.64 10.31
C LEU A 2 -12.53 11.81 10.51
N GLN A 3 -12.44 10.63 9.88
CA GLN A 3 -11.17 9.91 9.86
C GLN A 3 -10.18 10.71 9.01
N ASP A 4 -8.99 10.94 9.55
CA ASP A 4 -7.91 11.61 8.85
C ASP A 4 -7.57 10.84 7.56
N LEU A 5 -7.44 11.56 6.44
CA LEU A 5 -7.22 10.96 5.13
C LEU A 5 -5.93 10.11 5.10
N LYS A 6 -4.89 10.52 5.85
CA LYS A 6 -3.65 9.74 5.96
C LYS A 6 -3.89 8.45 6.75
N HIS A 7 -4.75 8.49 7.76
CA HIS A 7 -5.16 7.30 8.51
C HIS A 7 -5.96 6.30 7.65
N ALA A 8 -6.80 6.79 6.73
CA ALA A 8 -7.50 5.93 5.77
C ALA A 8 -6.51 5.22 4.82
N LEU A 9 -5.55 5.96 4.23
CA LEU A 9 -4.52 5.38 3.37
C LEU A 9 -3.67 4.34 4.12
N LYS A 10 -3.32 4.63 5.38
CA LYS A 10 -2.61 3.70 6.25
C LYS A 10 -3.39 2.41 6.47
N THR A 11 -4.69 2.52 6.75
CA THR A 11 -5.56 1.35 6.94
C THR A 11 -5.68 0.53 5.66
N PHE A 12 -5.88 1.18 4.51
CA PHE A 12 -5.98 0.51 3.22
C PHE A 12 -4.68 -0.23 2.87
N ARG A 13 -3.53 0.43 2.99
CA ARG A 13 -2.22 -0.21 2.83
C ARG A 13 -2.04 -1.36 3.82
N ASN A 14 -2.26 -1.15 5.11
CA ASN A 14 -2.05 -2.22 6.09
C ASN A 14 -2.92 -3.44 5.83
N ASN A 15 -4.15 -3.26 5.34
CA ASN A 15 -5.02 -4.36 4.94
C ASN A 15 -4.50 -5.05 3.67
N LEU A 16 -4.00 -4.30 2.68
CA LEU A 16 -3.46 -4.84 1.43
C LEU A 16 -2.18 -5.66 1.60
N PHE A 17 -1.40 -5.30 2.62
CA PHE A 17 -0.16 -5.98 3.00
C PHE A 17 -0.33 -6.89 4.22
N SER A 18 -1.55 -6.98 4.75
CA SER A 18 -1.94 -8.09 5.62
C SER A 18 -2.17 -9.33 4.76
N GLY A 19 -2.38 -10.51 5.35
CA GLY A 19 -2.60 -11.75 4.60
C GLY A 19 -3.76 -11.73 3.58
N ALA A 20 -4.52 -10.64 3.47
CA ALA A 20 -5.42 -10.36 2.36
C ALA A 20 -4.61 -10.22 1.05
N ARG A 21 -4.70 -11.25 0.21
CA ARG A 21 -4.03 -11.28 -1.10
C ARG A 21 -4.61 -10.26 -2.09
N LEU A 22 -5.79 -9.70 -1.80
CA LEU A 22 -6.55 -8.79 -2.66
C LEU A 22 -7.45 -7.87 -1.83
N LEU A 23 -7.48 -6.58 -2.15
CA LEU A 23 -8.50 -5.64 -1.72
C LEU A 23 -9.35 -5.20 -2.90
N ALA A 24 -10.67 -5.29 -2.75
CA ALA A 24 -11.62 -4.77 -3.73
C ALA A 24 -12.18 -3.43 -3.24
N LEU A 25 -12.14 -2.42 -4.11
CA LEU A 25 -12.74 -1.11 -3.90
C LEU A 25 -13.65 -0.80 -5.10
N GLY A 26 -14.94 -1.10 -4.95
CA GLY A 26 -15.90 -1.03 -6.05
C GLY A 26 -15.49 -1.95 -7.20
N SER A 27 -15.26 -1.39 -8.38
CA SER A 27 -14.80 -2.11 -9.58
C SER A 27 -13.28 -2.28 -9.69
N TYR A 28 -12.51 -1.78 -8.72
CA TYR A 28 -11.05 -1.86 -8.72
C TYR A 28 -10.56 -2.90 -7.73
N THR A 29 -9.47 -3.57 -8.08
CA THR A 29 -8.79 -4.52 -7.19
C THR A 29 -7.32 -4.12 -7.02
N ALA A 30 -6.87 -4.05 -5.78
CA ALA A 30 -5.46 -3.91 -5.45
C ALA A 30 -4.94 -5.27 -4.95
N ILE A 31 -3.83 -5.75 -5.52
CA ILE A 31 -3.27 -7.07 -5.25
C ILE A 31 -1.82 -6.89 -4.80
N TYR A 32 -1.46 -7.51 -3.68
CA TYR A 32 -0.11 -7.41 -3.13
C TYR A 32 0.97 -7.82 -4.15
N ALA A 33 0.74 -8.91 -4.89
CA ALA A 33 1.69 -9.41 -5.89
C ALA A 33 2.00 -8.37 -6.98
N HIS A 34 0.98 -7.66 -7.46
CA HIS A 34 1.15 -6.62 -8.48
C HIS A 34 1.93 -5.42 -7.93
N ILE A 35 1.65 -5.02 -6.70
CA ILE A 35 2.40 -3.93 -6.04
C ILE A 35 3.85 -4.32 -5.77
N ARG A 36 4.09 -5.58 -5.42
CA ARG A 36 5.45 -6.10 -5.26
C ARG A 36 6.20 -6.13 -6.59
N GLU A 37 5.55 -6.50 -7.68
CA GLU A 37 6.17 -6.44 -9.01
C GLU A 37 6.55 -5.00 -9.36
N MET A 38 5.60 -4.06 -9.30
CA MET A 38 5.84 -2.64 -9.57
C MET A 38 6.92 -2.02 -8.68
N ALA A 39 7.03 -2.45 -7.41
CA ALA A 39 8.04 -1.91 -6.51
C ALA A 39 9.47 -2.35 -6.82
N PHE A 40 9.64 -3.44 -7.58
CA PHE A 40 10.93 -4.01 -7.96
C PHE A 40 11.29 -3.77 -9.44
N GLU A 41 10.43 -3.07 -10.18
CA GLU A 41 10.72 -2.59 -11.53
C GLU A 41 11.69 -1.40 -11.51
N ASP A 42 12.52 -1.29 -12.55
CA ASP A 42 13.44 -0.17 -12.73
C ASP A 42 12.68 1.16 -12.89
N GLY A 43 13.05 2.16 -12.08
CA GLY A 43 12.39 3.47 -12.08
C GLY A 43 11.14 3.56 -11.21
N SER A 44 10.83 2.53 -10.41
CA SER A 44 9.69 2.56 -9.50
C SER A 44 9.78 3.71 -8.48
N PRO A 45 8.67 4.44 -8.23
CA PRO A 45 8.61 5.41 -7.14
C PRO A 45 8.52 4.75 -5.75
N LEU A 46 8.31 3.43 -5.69
CA LEU A 46 8.20 2.67 -4.45
C LEU A 46 9.57 2.17 -4.01
N PHE A 47 9.85 2.24 -2.71
CA PHE A 47 11.03 1.60 -2.16
C PHE A 47 10.73 0.13 -1.84
N HIS A 48 11.71 -0.76 -2.01
CA HIS A 48 11.57 -2.17 -1.60
C HIS A 48 11.12 -2.33 -0.14
N ARG A 49 11.61 -1.46 0.77
CA ARG A 49 11.20 -1.44 2.20
C ARG A 49 9.74 -1.03 2.43
N ASP A 50 9.13 -0.36 1.45
CA ASP A 50 7.72 0.04 1.53
C ASP A 50 6.81 -1.17 1.25
N VAL A 51 7.35 -2.26 0.70
CA VAL A 51 6.63 -3.50 0.35
C VAL A 51 7.09 -4.69 1.19
N GLU A 52 8.39 -4.87 1.36
CA GLU A 52 9.00 -5.93 2.17
C GLU A 52 9.48 -5.34 3.50
N LYS A 53 9.30 -6.09 4.61
CA LYS A 53 9.56 -5.60 5.98
C LYS A 53 8.84 -4.29 6.31
N LEU A 54 7.60 -4.19 5.85
CA LEU A 54 6.69 -3.06 6.04
C LEU A 54 6.68 -2.53 7.48
N ASP A 55 7.07 -1.26 7.65
CA ASP A 55 6.74 -0.49 8.84
C ASP A 55 5.29 0.00 8.76
N ARG A 56 4.42 -0.63 9.56
CA ARG A 56 2.99 -0.31 9.63
C ARG A 56 2.70 1.07 10.21
N GLN A 57 3.67 1.74 10.83
CA GLN A 57 3.53 3.10 11.35
C GLN A 57 3.94 4.19 10.36
N ASP A 58 4.69 3.86 9.30
CA ASP A 58 5.16 4.81 8.29
C ASP A 58 4.01 5.30 7.38
N ASN A 59 3.49 6.49 7.71
CA ASN A 59 2.44 7.16 6.94
C ASN A 59 2.95 7.69 5.59
N ASN A 60 4.26 7.96 5.45
CA ASN A 60 4.82 8.48 4.20
C ASN A 60 4.88 7.38 3.15
N ALA A 61 5.25 6.16 3.55
CA ALA A 61 5.23 5.03 2.64
C ALA A 61 3.79 4.63 2.24
N ALA A 62 2.79 4.93 3.07
CA ALA A 62 1.39 4.84 2.64
C ALA A 62 1.05 5.90 1.59
N ALA A 63 1.51 7.14 1.78
CA ALA A 63 1.29 8.20 0.79
C ALA A 63 1.96 7.90 -0.57
N ARG A 64 3.21 7.38 -0.58
CA ARG A 64 3.92 6.99 -1.82
C ARG A 64 3.22 5.88 -2.60
N LEU A 65 2.51 4.98 -1.91
CA LEU A 65 1.78 3.91 -2.56
C LEU A 65 0.56 4.41 -3.36
N PHE A 66 -0.02 5.54 -2.95
CA PHE A 66 -1.23 6.11 -3.55
C PHE A 66 -0.97 7.46 -4.24
N SER A 67 0.29 7.77 -4.57
CA SER A 67 0.71 9.00 -5.27
C SER A 67 0.88 8.80 -6.76
#